data_AF-Q9NAI7-F1
#
_entry.id   AF-Q9NAI7-F1
#
_cell.length_a   1.000
_cell.length_b   1.000
_cell.length_c   1.000
_cell.angle_alpha   90.00
_cell.angle_beta   90.00
_cell.angle_gamma   90.00
#
_symmetry.space_group_name_H-M   'P 1'
#
loop_
_entity.id
_entity.type
_entity.pdbx_description
1 polymer ?
#
loop_
_entity_poly.entity_id
_entity_poly.type
_entity_poly.pdbx_seq_one_letter_code
_entity_poly.pdbx_strand_id
1 'polypeptide(L)' 'MGTFTATYFLKNAFWDKRGLWTATLAVAYFARCWESAGYNKAEMMKGHSKMYADRLKQLPAHTDAWKY' A
#
# COMPACT_ATOMS: atom_id res chain seq x y z
N MET A 1 38.13 4.84 18.11
CA MET A 1 36.99 4.45 17.24
C MET A 1 35.84 4.07 18.15
N GLY A 2 34.69 4.75 18.05
CA GLY A 2 33.58 4.54 18.99
C GLY A 2 33.07 3.11 18.89
N THR A 3 32.99 2.41 20.02
CA THR A 3 32.42 1.07 20.11
C THR A 3 30.94 1.14 19.73
N PHE A 4 30.62 0.68 18.51
CA PHE A 4 29.25 0.49 18.07
C PHE A 4 28.65 -0.67 18.87
N THR A 5 28.10 -0.36 20.04
CA THR A 5 27.39 -1.36 20.84
C THR A 5 25.98 -1.48 20.28
N ALA A 6 25.50 -2.71 20.04
CA ALA A 6 24.14 -2.94 19.53
C ALA A 6 23.06 -2.25 20.39
N THR A 7 23.28 -2.16 21.70
CA THR A 7 22.40 -1.45 22.64
C THR A 7 22.35 0.07 22.38
N TYR A 8 23.49 0.69 22.05
CA TYR A 8 23.56 2.11 21.69
C TYR A 8 22.83 2.37 20.37
N PHE A 9 23.02 1.49 19.38
CA PHE A 9 22.29 1.58 18.11
C PHE A 9 20.78 1.46 18.32
N LEU A 10 20.30 0.48 19.06
CA LEU A 10 18.87 0.30 19.31
C LEU A 10 18.27 1.50 20.06
N LYS A 11 18.97 2.03 21.07
CA LYS A 11 18.53 3.23 21.80
C LYS A 11 18.40 4.42 20.86
N ASN A 12 19.40 4.71 20.02
CA ASN A 12 19.32 5.82 19.08
C ASN A 12 18.26 5.57 17.98
N ALA A 13 18.22 4.38 17.42
CA ALA A 13 17.31 4.04 16.33
C ALA A 13 15.85 4.15 16.78
N PHE A 14 15.49 3.67 17.97
CA PHE A 14 14.09 3.69 18.41
C PHE A 14 13.75 4.93 19.26
N TRP A 15 14.60 5.31 20.21
CA TRP A 15 14.27 6.38 21.17
C TRP A 15 14.51 7.77 20.60
N ASP A 16 15.69 8.00 20.00
CA ASP A 16 16.03 9.30 19.43
C ASP A 16 15.21 9.59 18.16
N LYS A 17 14.89 8.54 17.38
CA LYS A 17 14.07 8.65 16.16
C LYS A 17 12.60 8.29 16.36
N ARG A 18 12.08 8.24 17.60
CA ARG A 18 10.67 7.91 17.87
C ARG A 18 9.68 8.72 17.02
N GLY A 19 9.96 10.02 16.81
CA GLY A 19 9.13 10.90 15.99
C GLY A 19 9.13 10.51 14.50
N LEU A 20 10.27 10.04 13.98
CA LEU A 20 10.33 9.52 12.61
C LEU A 20 9.55 8.22 12.49
N TRP A 21 9.61 7.32 13.47
CA TRP A 21 8.80 6.09 13.46
C TRP A 21 7.30 6.37 13.53
N THR A 22 6.87 7.36 14.31
CA THR A 22 5.46 7.79 14.29
C THR A 22 5.09 8.41 12.96
N ALA A 23 5.99 9.17 12.34
CA ALA A 23 5.76 9.76 11.03
C ALA A 23 5.70 8.70 9.93
N THR A 24 6.54 7.66 9.97
CA THR A 24 6.47 6.56 8.98
C THR A 24 5.17 5.79 9.07
N LEU A 25 4.63 5.55 10.27
CA LEU A 25 3.31 4.95 10.43
C LEU A 25 2.20 5.84 9.84
N ALA A 26 2.25 7.15 10.08
CA ALA A 26 1.30 8.09 9.48
C ALA A 26 1.40 8.10 7.95
N VAL A 27 2.63 8.20 7.41
CA VAL A 27 2.88 8.16 5.96
C VAL A 27 2.39 6.84 5.35
N ALA A 28 2.66 5.70 5.98
CA ALA A 28 2.20 4.40 5.51
C ALA A 28 0.66 4.31 5.49
N TYR A 29 0.00 4.85 6.51
CA TYR A 29 -1.47 4.92 6.56
C TYR A 29 -2.02 5.79 5.41
N PHE A 30 -1.52 7.01 5.26
CA PHE A 30 -1.96 7.91 4.19
C PHE A 30 -1.64 7.37 2.79
N ALA A 31 -0.48 6.75 2.60
CA ALA A 31 -0.12 6.10 1.33
C ALA A 31 -1.11 4.98 0.99
N ARG A 32 -1.51 4.15 1.98
CA ARG A 32 -2.52 3.10 1.76
C ARG A 32 -3.88 3.68 1.41
N CYS A 33 -4.31 4.76 2.07
CA CYS A 33 -5.56 5.45 1.76
C CYS A 33 -5.52 6.05 0.34
N TRP A 34 -4.41 6.69 -0.03
CA TRP A 34 -4.21 7.27 -1.35
C TRP A 34 -4.27 6.20 -2.45
N GLU A 35 -3.54 5.10 -2.26
CA GLU A 35 -3.54 3.97 -3.19
C GLU A 35 -4.95 3.38 -3.33
N SER A 36 -5.68 3.22 -2.22
CA SER A 36 -7.05 2.72 -2.23
C SER A 36 -8.02 3.65 -2.99
N ALA A 37 -7.84 4.96 -2.88
CA ALA A 37 -8.62 5.94 -3.64
C ALA A 37 -8.29 5.89 -5.14
N GLY A 38 -7.02 5.71 -5.49
CA GLY A 38 -6.57 5.48 -6.86
C GLY A 38 -7.16 4.21 -7.46
N TYR A 39 -7.09 3.10 -6.73
CA TYR A 39 -7.71 1.83 -7.11
C TYR A 39 -9.23 1.94 -7.27
N ASN A 40 -9.93 2.66 -6.39
CA ASN A 40 -11.37 2.88 -6.51
C ASN A 40 -11.72 3.63 -7.81
N LYS A 41 -10.97 4.68 -8.14
CA LYS A 41 -11.14 5.40 -9.42
C LYS A 41 -10.83 4.52 -10.63
N ALA A 42 -9.78 3.70 -10.55
CA ALA A 42 -9.42 2.78 -11.61
C ALA A 42 -10.45 1.63 -11.74
N GLU A 43 -11.06 1.21 -10.64
CA GLU A 43 -12.10 0.20 -10.59
C GLU A 43 -13.36 0.61 -11.36
N MET A 44 -13.67 1.90 -11.43
CA MET A 44 -14.73 2.43 -12.30
C MET A 44 -14.47 2.20 -13.80
N MET A 45 -13.23 1.84 -14.19
CA MET A 45 -12.86 1.52 -15.57
C MET A 45 -12.83 0.00 -15.84
N LYS A 46 -13.18 -0.84 -14.85
CA LYS A 46 -13.25 -2.30 -15.03
C LYS A 46 -14.23 -2.65 -16.15
N GLY A 47 -13.80 -3.50 -17.09
CA GLY A 47 -14.64 -3.99 -18.18
C GLY A 47 -14.84 -3.06 -19.39
N HIS A 48 -14.34 -1.82 -19.33
CA HIS A 48 -14.49 -0.87 -20.44
C HIS A 48 -13.41 -0.99 -21.54
N SER A 49 -12.33 -1.75 -21.31
CA SER A 49 -11.31 -1.97 -22.33
C SER A 49 -11.72 -3.08 -23.30
N LYS A 50 -11.53 -2.86 -24.61
CA LYS A 50 -11.87 -3.85 -25.66
C LYS A 50 -11.17 -5.21 -25.45
N MET A 51 -9.98 -5.21 -24.86
CA MET A 51 -9.22 -6.43 -24.58
C MET A 51 -9.78 -7.27 -23.42
N TYR A 52 -10.49 -6.65 -22.47
CA TYR A 52 -11.02 -7.35 -21.30
C TYR A 52 -12.55 -7.50 -21.31
N ALA A 53 -13.24 -6.84 -22.23
CA ALA A 53 -14.69 -6.93 -22.36
C ALA A 53 -15.18 -8.38 -22.50
N ASP A 54 -14.44 -9.23 -23.24
CA ASP A 54 -14.82 -10.63 -23.43
C ASP A 54 -14.53 -11.51 -22.21
N ARG A 55 -13.47 -11.20 -21.44
CA ARG A 55 -13.21 -11.88 -20.15
C ARG A 55 -14.24 -11.53 -19.10
N LEU A 56 -14.71 -10.27 -19.07
CA LEU A 56 -15.76 -9.85 -18.14
C LEU A 56 -17.07 -10.60 -18.36
N LYS A 57 -17.41 -10.96 -19.61
CA LYS A 57 -18.62 -11.75 -19.94
C LYS A 57 -18.55 -13.19 -19.44
N GLN A 58 -17.35 -13.73 -19.24
CA GLN A 58 -17.14 -15.11 -18.75
C GLN A 58 -17.14 -15.20 -17.23
N LEU A 59 -16.98 -14.06 -16.54
CA LEU A 59 -16.92 -13.97 -15.09
C LEU A 59 -18.35 -13.92 -14.49
N PRO A 60 -18.61 -14.56 -13.34
CA PRO A 60 -19.90 -14.42 -12.65
C PRO A 60 -20.16 -12.96 -12.29
N ALA A 61 -21.41 -12.49 -12.42
CA ALA A 61 -21.78 -11.07 -12.30
C ALA A 61 -21.38 -10.39 -10.96
N HIS A 62 -21.02 -11.15 -9.94
CA HIS A 62 -20.64 -10.67 -8.61
C HIS A 62 -19.13 -10.81 -8.32
N THR A 63 -18.33 -11.13 -9.33
CA THR A 63 -16.89 -11.35 -9.17
C THR A 63 -16.07 -10.12 -9.55
N ASP A 64 -15.06 -9.83 -8.74
CA ASP A 64 -14.12 -8.73 -8.99
C ASP A 64 -13.14 -9.13 -10.09
N ALA A 65 -13.31 -8.57 -11.28
CA ALA A 65 -12.52 -8.89 -12.47
C ALA A 65 -11.00 -8.68 -12.33
N TRP A 66 -10.52 -8.04 -11.26
CA TRP A 66 -9.08 -7.86 -10.99
C TRP A 66 -8.51 -8.81 -9.95
N LYS A 67 -9.35 -9.60 -9.27
CA LYS A 67 -8.93 -10.60 -8.29
C LYS A 67 -8.83 -12.02 -8.86
N TYR A 68 -9.18 -12.21 -10.15
CA TYR A 68 -9.09 -13.45 -10.91
C TYR A 68 -7.99 -13.36 -11.96
#